data_AF-A0A2S9VDG9-F1
#
_entry.id   AF-A0A2S9VDG9-F1
#
_cell.length_a   1.000
_cell.length_b   1.000
_cell.length_c   1.000
_cell.angle_alpha   90.00
_cell.angle_beta   90.00
_cell.angle_gamma   90.00
#
_symmetry.space_group_name_H-M   'P 1'
#
loop_
_entity.id
_entity.type
_entity.pdbx_description
1 polymer ?
#
loop_
_entity_poly.entity_id
_entity_poly.type
_entity_poly.pdbx_seq_one_letter_code
_entity_poly.pdbx_strand_id
1 'polypeptide(L)'
;MKTYDITPNDWLKGGLVTLLLFVIFQLGALVGQTSARLYAEHEAVDKIKARISLDLQFLDVGNQTLRTPPNQDTLKAYLNRINTILSEQQTGVWLVSLQSVTANATGQPENARLTQLVLENSEQTVNVQLATKPLYRYLSFSPLALLAALLVSPAFVKVRTSQRRAVKAAALAQPVPIVKITPKLTVNLNEKTLGNGVNDVTVQLQNKPLCFYTALLHYCIENPNAVLLHHKDIPPELTNLASKVFTRLMELGHTKRKRPDFNANLDKTLSEIRAALDEVFAGFSEEKTRYYPPRAQGEGSRSKQHSYALPVLHASDIDIIGE
;
A
#
# COMPACT_ATOMS: atom_id res chain seq x y z
N MET A 1 -34.91 -1.36 11.00
CA MET A 1 -34.62 -0.10 10.28
C MET A 1 -33.81 0.79 11.22
N LYS A 2 -32.48 0.85 11.08
CA LYS A 2 -31.63 1.68 11.97
C LYS A 2 -31.84 3.14 11.57
N THR A 3 -32.64 3.87 12.33
CA THR A 3 -32.75 5.34 12.21
C THR A 3 -31.40 5.92 12.60
N TYR A 4 -30.66 6.40 11.61
CA TYR A 4 -29.48 7.23 11.87
C TYR A 4 -30.01 8.57 12.37
N ASP A 5 -29.86 8.85 13.66
CA ASP A 5 -30.00 10.22 14.17
C ASP A 5 -28.84 11.03 13.58
N ILE A 6 -29.11 11.68 12.45
CA ILE A 6 -28.14 12.54 11.78
C ILE A 6 -28.06 13.82 12.59
N THR A 7 -26.98 13.96 13.36
CA THR A 7 -26.74 15.20 14.10
C THR A 7 -26.36 16.34 13.13
N PRO A 8 -26.70 17.61 13.43
CA PRO A 8 -26.34 18.76 12.57
C PRO A 8 -24.82 18.88 12.34
N ASN A 9 -24.02 18.39 13.29
CA ASN A 9 -22.56 18.33 13.18
C ASN A 9 -22.08 17.33 12.11
N ASP A 10 -22.88 16.31 11.78
CA ASP A 10 -22.52 15.34 10.73
C ASP A 10 -22.83 15.88 9.32
N TRP A 11 -23.86 16.72 9.19
CA TRP A 11 -24.12 17.51 7.97
C TRP A 11 -22.98 18.50 7.69
N LEU A 12 -22.50 19.21 8.71
CA LEU A 12 -21.35 20.13 8.56
C LEU A 12 -20.07 19.41 8.12
N LYS A 13 -19.77 18.24 8.71
CA LYS A 13 -18.62 17.43 8.32
C LYS A 13 -18.76 16.88 6.90
N GLY A 14 -19.96 16.43 6.52
CA GLY A 14 -20.25 15.99 5.16
C GLY A 14 -20.08 17.12 4.15
N GLY A 15 -20.59 18.31 4.47
CA GLY A 15 -20.44 19.52 3.65
C GLY A 15 -18.99 19.98 3.48
N LEU A 16 -18.16 19.82 4.51
CA LEU A 16 -16.73 20.14 4.40
C LEU A 16 -16.02 19.13 3.49
N VAL A 17 -16.35 17.84 3.59
CA VAL A 17 -15.80 16.80 2.71
C VAL A 17 -16.25 17.02 1.26
N THR A 18 -17.52 17.34 1.00
CA THR A 18 -17.98 17.67 -0.36
C THR A 18 -17.26 18.89 -0.91
N LEU A 19 -17.07 19.95 -0.13
CA LEU A 19 -16.40 21.18 -0.57
C LEU A 19 -14.92 20.92 -0.91
N LEU A 20 -14.21 20.17 -0.07
CA LEU A 20 -12.81 19.83 -0.33
C LEU A 20 -12.68 19.00 -1.62
N LEU A 21 -13.53 17.99 -1.77
CA LEU A 21 -13.52 17.11 -2.94
C LEU A 21 -13.95 17.86 -4.22
N PHE A 22 -14.88 18.82 -4.08
CA PHE A 22 -15.25 19.75 -5.13
C PHE A 22 -14.08 20.61 -5.58
N VAL A 23 -13.30 21.18 -4.66
CA VAL A 23 -12.09 21.97 -4.99
C VAL A 23 -11.08 21.12 -5.77
N ILE A 24 -10.84 19.88 -5.34
CA ILE A 24 -9.91 18.96 -6.03
C ILE A 24 -10.39 18.68 -7.46
N PHE A 25 -11.66 18.34 -7.65
CA PHE A 25 -12.20 18.08 -8.98
C PHE A 25 -12.26 19.33 -9.86
N GLN A 26 -12.54 20.50 -9.27
CA GLN A 26 -12.52 21.76 -9.99
C GLN A 26 -11.10 22.09 -10.47
N LEU A 27 -10.06 21.86 -9.64
CA LEU A 27 -8.67 22.01 -10.07
C LEU A 27 -8.32 21.07 -11.22
N GLY A 28 -8.70 19.79 -11.12
CA GLY A 28 -8.51 18.83 -12.20
C GLY A 28 -9.21 19.23 -13.50
N ALA A 29 -10.44 19.74 -13.39
CA ALA A 29 -11.21 20.25 -14.53
C ALA A 29 -10.55 21.50 -15.16
N LEU A 30 -10.02 22.42 -14.35
CA LEU A 30 -9.31 23.61 -14.85
C LEU A 30 -8.05 23.19 -15.61
N VAL A 31 -7.25 22.28 -15.07
CA VAL A 31 -6.07 21.75 -15.76
C VAL A 31 -6.48 21.10 -17.08
N GLY A 32 -7.51 20.24 -17.08
CA GLY A 32 -8.02 19.60 -18.30
C GLY A 32 -8.55 20.60 -19.34
N GLN A 33 -9.27 21.65 -18.92
CA GLN A 33 -9.73 22.70 -19.82
C GLN A 33 -8.55 23.47 -20.43
N THR A 34 -7.55 23.84 -19.62
CA THR A 34 -6.38 24.58 -20.11
C THR A 34 -5.55 23.76 -21.09
N SER A 35 -5.30 22.48 -20.81
CA SER A 35 -4.53 21.61 -21.69
C SER A 35 -5.26 21.38 -23.02
N ALA A 36 -6.55 21.02 -22.98
CA ALA A 36 -7.36 20.83 -24.18
C ALA A 36 -7.37 22.08 -25.08
N ARG A 37 -7.37 23.28 -24.49
CA ARG A 37 -7.34 24.54 -25.23
C ARG A 37 -5.98 24.83 -25.84
N LEU A 38 -4.88 24.57 -25.12
CA LEU A 38 -3.54 24.68 -25.69
C LEU A 38 -3.37 23.76 -26.91
N TYR A 39 -3.83 22.52 -26.82
CA TYR A 39 -3.80 21.59 -27.95
C TYR A 39 -4.64 22.08 -29.14
N ALA A 40 -5.88 22.53 -28.89
CA ALA A 40 -6.74 23.05 -29.93
C ALA A 40 -6.18 24.31 -30.61
N GLU A 41 -5.55 25.21 -29.84
CA GLU A 41 -4.89 26.41 -30.38
C GLU A 41 -3.72 26.02 -31.29
N HIS A 42 -2.84 25.11 -30.84
CA HIS A 42 -1.73 24.64 -31.66
C HIS A 42 -2.21 23.97 -32.96
N GLU A 43 -3.21 23.08 -32.86
CA GLU A 43 -3.78 22.43 -34.03
C GLU A 43 -4.41 23.44 -35.01
N ALA A 44 -5.12 24.45 -34.50
CA ALA A 44 -5.71 25.50 -35.33
C ALA A 44 -4.62 26.34 -36.02
N VAL A 45 -3.58 26.73 -35.28
CA VAL A 45 -2.44 27.48 -35.84
C VAL A 45 -1.74 26.67 -36.94
N ASP A 46 -1.52 25.38 -36.73
CA ASP A 46 -0.83 24.54 -37.72
C ASP A 46 -1.71 24.30 -38.96
N LYS A 47 -3.02 24.12 -38.80
CA LYS A 47 -3.98 24.09 -39.92
C LYS A 47 -3.97 25.40 -40.70
N ILE A 48 -3.94 26.56 -40.03
CA ILE A 48 -3.85 27.87 -40.66
C ILE A 48 -2.54 28.01 -41.43
N LYS A 49 -1.40 27.64 -40.83
CA LYS A 49 -0.09 27.67 -41.51
C LYS A 49 -0.08 26.81 -42.77
N ALA A 50 -0.54 25.57 -42.66
CA ALA A 50 -0.60 24.64 -43.79
C ALA A 50 -1.51 25.19 -44.91
N ARG A 51 -2.66 25.76 -44.54
CA ARG A 51 -3.60 26.36 -45.49
C ARG A 51 -3.00 27.58 -46.19
N ILE A 52 -2.43 28.52 -45.44
CA ILE A 52 -1.79 29.71 -46.01
C ILE A 52 -0.63 29.30 -46.92
N SER A 53 0.19 28.32 -46.51
CA SER A 53 1.29 27.81 -47.34
C SER A 53 0.82 27.24 -48.68
N LEU A 54 -0.32 26.53 -48.69
CA LEU A 54 -0.91 25.99 -49.91
C LEU A 54 -1.55 27.07 -50.79
N ASP A 55 -2.19 28.07 -50.17
CA ASP A 55 -2.85 29.16 -50.89
C ASP A 55 -1.85 30.22 -51.38
N LEU A 56 -0.63 30.27 -50.81
CA LEU A 56 0.37 31.30 -51.11
C LEU A 56 0.78 31.33 -52.59
N GLN A 57 0.79 30.18 -53.26
CA GLN A 57 1.07 30.07 -54.69
C GLN A 57 0.03 30.76 -55.59
N PHE A 58 -1.18 30.98 -55.08
CA PHE A 58 -2.28 31.62 -55.80
C PHE A 58 -2.53 33.06 -55.36
N LEU A 59 -1.80 33.52 -54.35
CA LEU A 59 -2.03 34.79 -53.69
C LEU A 59 -0.93 35.77 -54.09
N ASP A 60 -1.31 36.93 -54.63
CA ASP A 60 -0.36 37.99 -54.99
C ASP A 60 0.08 38.77 -53.74
N VAL A 61 1.02 38.15 -53.03
CA VAL A 61 1.64 38.69 -51.82
C VAL A 61 2.78 39.68 -52.12
N GLY A 62 2.98 40.08 -53.37
CA GLY A 62 4.14 40.88 -53.77
C GLY A 62 5.45 40.09 -53.68
N ASN A 63 6.57 40.70 -54.01
CA ASN A 63 7.89 40.07 -53.97
C ASN A 63 8.96 41.09 -53.54
N GLN A 64 9.70 40.78 -52.47
CA GLN A 64 10.74 41.66 -51.94
C GLN A 64 11.93 41.81 -52.90
N THR A 65 12.31 40.73 -53.59
CA THR A 65 13.41 40.70 -54.58
C THR A 65 13.06 41.53 -55.80
N LEU A 66 11.81 41.41 -56.28
CA LEU A 66 11.32 42.16 -57.46
C LEU A 66 10.73 43.53 -57.10
N ARG A 67 10.70 43.90 -55.80
CA ARG A 67 10.08 45.12 -55.26
C ARG A 67 8.63 45.34 -55.72
N THR A 68 7.90 44.25 -55.96
CA THR A 68 6.48 44.35 -56.31
C THR A 68 5.65 44.46 -55.03
N PRO A 69 4.81 45.50 -54.89
CA PRO A 69 3.96 45.64 -53.72
C PRO A 69 2.88 44.54 -53.72
N PRO A 70 2.43 44.09 -52.53
CA PRO A 70 1.34 43.14 -52.43
C PRO A 70 0.03 43.72 -52.94
N ASN A 71 -0.80 42.90 -53.58
CA ASN A 71 -2.14 43.29 -54.00
C ASN A 71 -3.06 43.36 -52.77
N GLN A 72 -3.42 44.58 -52.37
CA GLN A 72 -4.15 44.79 -51.13
C GLN A 72 -5.58 44.25 -51.17
N ASP A 73 -6.25 44.29 -52.32
CA ASP A 73 -7.67 43.93 -52.41
C ASP A 73 -7.86 42.41 -52.35
N THR A 74 -7.02 41.65 -53.06
CA THR A 74 -7.04 40.18 -53.03
C THR A 74 -6.66 39.65 -51.64
N LEU A 75 -5.68 40.27 -50.99
CA LEU A 75 -5.28 39.92 -49.63
C LEU A 75 -6.36 40.24 -48.60
N LYS A 76 -7.00 41.41 -48.68
CA LYS A 76 -8.12 41.74 -47.77
C LYS A 76 -9.29 40.77 -47.95
N ALA A 77 -9.64 40.43 -49.19
CA ALA A 77 -10.68 39.44 -49.46
C ALA A 77 -10.32 38.05 -48.90
N TYR A 78 -9.06 37.64 -49.06
CA TYR A 78 -8.54 36.38 -48.50
C TYR A 78 -8.59 36.36 -46.97
N LEU A 79 -8.07 37.40 -46.32
CA LEU A 79 -8.09 37.56 -44.86
C LEU A 79 -9.52 37.48 -44.31
N ASN A 80 -10.47 38.17 -44.94
CA ASN A 80 -11.88 38.14 -44.55
C ASN A 80 -12.48 36.73 -44.70
N ARG A 81 -12.20 36.05 -45.83
CA ARG A 81 -12.68 34.67 -46.07
C ARG A 81 -12.14 33.67 -45.04
N ILE A 82 -10.86 33.78 -44.67
CA ILE A 82 -10.28 32.90 -43.66
C ILE A 82 -10.89 33.20 -42.29
N ASN A 83 -11.01 34.49 -41.93
CA ASN A 83 -11.59 34.89 -40.65
C ASN A 83 -13.07 34.50 -40.50
N THR A 84 -13.86 34.52 -41.57
CA THR A 84 -15.25 34.01 -41.53
C THR A 84 -15.28 32.53 -41.19
N ILE A 85 -14.42 31.72 -41.82
CA ILE A 85 -14.32 30.27 -41.56
C ILE A 85 -13.83 30.01 -40.12
N LEU A 86 -12.81 30.75 -39.66
CA LEU A 86 -12.28 30.61 -38.30
C LEU A 86 -13.30 30.99 -37.23
N SER A 87 -14.13 32.00 -37.52
CA SER A 87 -15.22 32.43 -36.67
C SER A 87 -16.35 31.40 -36.61
N GLU A 88 -16.78 30.85 -37.75
CA GLU A 88 -17.79 29.80 -37.83
C GLU A 88 -17.36 28.54 -37.05
N GLN A 89 -16.09 28.17 -37.14
CA GLN A 89 -15.51 27.02 -36.43
C GLN A 89 -15.18 27.29 -34.96
N GLN A 90 -15.38 28.52 -34.47
CA GLN A 90 -15.11 28.92 -33.08
C GLN A 90 -13.70 28.57 -32.58
N THR A 91 -12.71 28.59 -33.47
CA THR A 91 -11.32 28.17 -33.16
C THR A 91 -10.65 29.04 -32.10
N GLY A 92 -11.13 30.28 -31.91
CA GLY A 92 -10.52 31.23 -30.97
C GLY A 92 -9.25 31.89 -31.50
N VAL A 93 -8.91 31.64 -32.77
CA VAL A 93 -7.79 32.22 -33.50
C VAL A 93 -8.33 33.15 -34.59
N TRP A 94 -7.64 34.26 -34.83
CA TRP A 94 -7.98 35.27 -35.82
C TRP A 94 -6.74 35.67 -36.61
N LEU A 95 -6.87 35.81 -37.92
CA LEU A 95 -5.79 36.24 -38.80
C LEU A 95 -5.79 37.78 -38.88
N VAL A 96 -4.73 38.40 -38.36
CA VAL A 96 -4.62 39.86 -38.21
C VAL A 96 -3.99 40.50 -39.43
N SER A 97 -2.88 39.95 -39.92
CA SER A 97 -2.20 40.49 -41.09
C SER A 97 -1.44 39.43 -41.87
N LEU A 98 -1.27 39.72 -43.15
CA LEU A 98 -0.42 38.97 -44.08
C LEU A 98 0.45 40.00 -44.82
N GLN A 99 1.76 39.90 -44.63
CA GLN A 99 2.75 40.93 -44.93
C GLN A 99 2.39 42.31 -44.35
N SER A 100 2.18 43.31 -45.21
CA SER A 100 1.83 44.68 -44.85
C SER A 100 0.32 44.94 -44.87
N VAL A 101 -0.51 43.92 -45.20
CA VAL A 101 -1.96 44.07 -45.30
C VAL A 101 -2.64 43.54 -44.05
N THR A 102 -3.43 44.39 -43.41
CA THR A 102 -4.20 44.08 -42.19
C THR A 102 -5.65 43.76 -42.52
N ALA A 103 -6.21 42.79 -41.79
CA ALA A 103 -7.63 42.44 -41.85
C ALA A 103 -8.50 43.53 -41.18
N ASN A 104 -9.80 43.51 -41.46
CA ASN A 104 -10.74 44.35 -40.74
C ASN A 104 -10.79 43.95 -39.26
N ALA A 105 -10.74 44.92 -38.35
CA ALA A 105 -10.77 44.68 -36.90
C ALA A 105 -12.15 44.21 -36.38
N THR A 106 -13.19 44.26 -37.21
CA THR A 106 -14.54 43.78 -36.89
C THR A 106 -14.54 42.28 -36.65
N GLY A 107 -14.60 41.88 -35.37
CA GLY A 107 -14.58 40.47 -34.94
C GLY A 107 -13.28 40.02 -34.27
N GLN A 108 -12.25 40.88 -34.22
CA GLN A 108 -11.01 40.57 -33.52
C GLN A 108 -11.27 40.44 -32.01
N PRO A 109 -10.73 39.40 -31.34
CA PRO A 109 -10.88 39.26 -29.90
C PRO A 109 -10.20 40.40 -29.13
N GLU A 110 -10.92 40.99 -28.17
CA GLU A 110 -10.36 41.94 -27.21
C GLU A 110 -9.28 41.27 -26.35
N ASN A 111 -8.18 41.98 -26.06
CA ASN A 111 -7.03 41.48 -25.31
C ASN A 111 -6.43 40.19 -25.90
N ALA A 112 -6.45 40.07 -27.23
CA ALA A 112 -5.83 38.95 -27.91
C ALA A 112 -4.31 38.95 -27.74
N ARG A 113 -3.75 37.75 -27.63
CA ARG A 113 -2.32 37.55 -27.75
C ARG A 113 -1.95 37.59 -29.22
N LEU A 114 -1.07 38.52 -29.60
CA LEU A 114 -0.53 38.58 -30.96
C LEU A 114 0.67 37.65 -31.07
N THR A 115 0.65 36.78 -32.07
CA THR A 115 1.74 35.87 -32.40
C THR A 115 2.14 36.09 -33.84
N GLN A 116 3.42 36.41 -34.07
CA GLN A 116 3.98 36.55 -35.39
C GLN A 116 4.58 35.21 -35.85
N LEU A 117 4.27 34.86 -37.09
CA LEU A 117 4.75 33.68 -37.79
C LEU A 117 5.45 34.13 -39.07
N VAL A 118 6.53 33.46 -39.43
CA VAL A 118 7.21 33.66 -40.70
C VAL A 118 7.05 32.38 -41.50
N LEU A 119 6.48 32.49 -42.69
CA LEU A 119 6.37 31.40 -43.64
C LEU A 119 7.44 31.60 -44.72
N GLU A 120 8.25 30.58 -44.96
CA GLU A 120 9.27 30.62 -46.00
C GLU A 120 8.80 29.82 -47.21
N ASN A 121 8.76 30.48 -48.36
CA ASN A 121 8.58 29.84 -49.66
C ASN A 121 9.92 29.91 -50.41
N SER A 122 10.09 29.07 -51.45
CA SER A 122 11.27 29.07 -52.31
C SER A 122 11.57 30.43 -52.96
N GLU A 123 10.55 31.28 -53.10
CA GLU A 123 10.67 32.60 -53.73
C GLU A 123 10.82 33.77 -52.74
N GLN A 124 10.26 33.66 -51.53
CA GLN A 124 10.25 34.77 -50.54
C GLN A 124 9.76 34.34 -49.15
N THR A 125 9.99 35.21 -48.16
CA THR A 125 9.46 35.09 -46.80
C THR A 125 8.20 35.94 -46.61
N VAL A 126 7.20 35.36 -45.95
CA VAL A 126 5.88 35.95 -45.74
C VAL A 126 5.59 36.05 -44.25
N ASN A 127 5.44 37.28 -43.77
CA ASN A 127 5.08 37.54 -42.38
C ASN A 127 3.57 37.39 -42.19
N VAL A 128 3.17 36.62 -41.20
CA VAL A 128 1.78 36.39 -40.82
C VAL A 128 1.61 36.76 -39.35
N GLN A 129 0.56 37.52 -39.01
CA GLN A 129 0.21 37.79 -37.62
C GLN A 129 -1.13 37.17 -37.26
N LEU A 130 -1.15 36.45 -36.15
CA LEU A 130 -2.34 35.83 -35.58
C LEU A 130 -2.68 36.48 -34.25
N ALA A 131 -3.98 36.59 -33.96
CA ALA A 131 -4.54 36.97 -32.68
C ALA A 131 -5.23 35.76 -32.07
N THR A 132 -4.82 35.34 -30.87
CA THR A 132 -5.45 34.24 -30.14
C THR A 132 -6.14 34.74 -28.87
N LYS A 133 -7.30 34.18 -28.55
CA LYS A 133 -8.04 34.53 -27.33
C LYS A 133 -7.25 34.10 -26.09
N PRO A 134 -7.20 34.91 -25.03
CA PRO A 134 -6.41 34.58 -23.85
C PRO A 134 -7.05 33.42 -23.07
N LEU A 135 -6.20 32.58 -22.46
CA LEU A 135 -6.62 31.35 -21.77
C LEU A 135 -7.63 31.60 -20.64
N TYR A 136 -7.54 32.74 -19.94
CA TYR A 136 -8.41 33.02 -18.79
C TYR A 136 -9.89 33.16 -19.17
N ARG A 137 -10.22 33.55 -20.42
CA ARG A 137 -11.62 33.61 -20.88
C ARG A 137 -12.26 32.22 -21.01
N TYR A 138 -11.45 31.16 -21.02
CA TYR A 138 -11.92 29.78 -21.12
C TYR A 138 -12.01 29.07 -19.77
N LEU A 139 -11.46 29.65 -18.71
CA LEU A 139 -11.59 29.12 -17.36
C LEU A 139 -13.05 29.26 -16.92
N SER A 140 -13.74 28.12 -16.85
CA SER A 140 -15.14 28.07 -16.48
C SER A 140 -15.37 27.06 -15.36
N PHE A 141 -16.36 27.35 -14.54
CA PHE A 141 -16.78 26.44 -13.49
C PHE A 141 -17.37 25.17 -14.10
N SER A 142 -16.90 23.99 -13.67
CA SER A 142 -17.37 22.73 -14.22
C SER A 142 -18.52 22.19 -13.37
N PRO A 143 -19.78 22.17 -13.87
CA PRO A 143 -20.90 21.59 -13.11
C PRO A 143 -20.70 20.08 -12.88
N LEU A 144 -19.97 19.40 -13.77
CA LEU A 144 -19.60 17.99 -13.62
C LEU A 144 -18.70 17.75 -12.40
N ALA A 145 -17.82 18.70 -12.06
CA ALA A 145 -16.99 18.58 -10.86
C ALA A 145 -17.83 18.59 -9.58
N LEU A 146 -18.91 19.39 -9.56
CA LEU A 146 -19.85 19.43 -8.44
C LEU A 146 -20.67 18.14 -8.32
N LEU A 147 -21.17 17.61 -9.44
CA LEU A 147 -21.89 16.34 -9.45
C LEU A 147 -21.00 15.17 -9.01
N ALA A 148 -19.77 15.10 -9.53
CA ALA A 148 -18.81 14.09 -9.13
C ALA A 148 -18.50 14.20 -7.63
N ALA A 149 -18.38 15.42 -7.09
CA ALA A 149 -18.13 15.62 -5.68
C ALA A 149 -19.28 15.15 -4.79
N LEU A 150 -20.52 15.40 -5.20
CA LEU A 150 -21.71 14.98 -4.50
C LEU A 150 -21.85 13.44 -4.46
N LEU A 151 -21.52 12.76 -5.57
CA LEU A 151 -21.61 11.30 -5.69
C LEU A 151 -20.53 10.57 -4.87
N VAL A 152 -19.31 11.09 -4.85
CA VAL A 152 -18.15 10.45 -4.19
C VAL A 152 -18.11 10.71 -2.69
N SER A 153 -18.59 11.88 -2.25
CA SER A 153 -18.60 12.29 -0.83
C SER A 153 -19.14 11.24 0.16
N PRO A 154 -20.31 10.59 -0.04
CA PRO A 154 -20.84 9.64 0.93
C PRO A 154 -19.92 8.44 1.18
N ALA A 155 -19.14 8.01 0.18
CA ALA A 155 -18.18 6.92 0.35
C ALA A 155 -17.02 7.34 1.28
N PHE A 156 -16.47 8.54 1.09
CA PHE A 156 -15.39 9.07 1.92
C PHE A 156 -15.84 9.35 3.36
N VAL A 157 -17.07 9.83 3.56
CA VAL A 157 -17.63 10.02 4.91
C VAL A 157 -17.79 8.68 5.64
N LYS A 158 -18.26 7.62 4.96
CA LYS A 158 -18.37 6.27 5.54
C LYS A 158 -17.01 5.67 5.92
N VAL A 159 -16.01 5.78 5.05
CA VAL A 159 -14.65 5.28 5.33
C VAL A 159 -14.04 6.02 6.52
N ARG A 160 -14.11 7.35 6.54
CA ARG A 160 -13.52 8.17 7.61
C ARG A 160 -14.23 7.99 8.95
N THR A 161 -15.55 7.80 8.95
CA THR A 161 -16.31 7.51 10.17
C THR A 161 -16.03 6.10 10.70
N SER A 162 -15.87 5.10 9.84
CA SER A 162 -15.44 3.75 10.22
C SER A 162 -14.05 3.75 10.83
N GLN A 163 -13.06 4.38 10.19
CA GLN A 163 -11.71 4.52 10.71
C GLN A 163 -11.69 5.27 12.06
N ARG A 164 -12.43 6.37 12.18
CA ARG A 164 -12.54 7.09 13.47
C ARG A 164 -13.23 6.27 14.55
N ARG A 165 -14.23 5.44 14.21
CA ARG A 165 -14.85 4.51 15.15
C ARG A 165 -13.88 3.43 15.58
N ALA A 166 -13.06 2.89 14.68
CA ALA A 166 -12.02 1.93 15.00
C ALA A 166 -10.93 2.54 15.92
N VAL A 167 -10.46 3.75 15.60
CA VAL A 167 -9.47 4.47 16.42
C VAL A 167 -10.06 4.88 17.77
N LYS A 168 -11.31 5.34 17.81
CA LYS A 168 -12.00 5.63 19.09
C LYS A 168 -12.24 4.36 19.88
N ALA A 169 -12.64 3.25 19.26
CA ALA A 169 -12.80 1.97 19.95
C ALA A 169 -11.46 1.46 20.50
N ALA A 170 -10.35 1.69 19.79
CA ALA A 170 -9.00 1.41 20.27
C ALA A 170 -8.55 2.37 21.40
N ALA A 171 -9.00 3.62 21.40
CA ALA A 171 -8.68 4.61 22.44
C ALA A 171 -9.59 4.56 23.68
N LEU A 172 -10.83 4.08 23.51
CA LEU A 172 -11.81 3.80 24.58
C LEU A 172 -11.72 2.36 25.08
N ALA A 173 -10.92 1.50 24.43
CA ALA A 173 -10.46 0.27 25.05
C ALA A 173 -9.70 0.70 26.31
N GLN A 174 -10.30 0.46 27.47
CA GLN A 174 -9.66 0.68 28.76
C GLN A 174 -8.30 -0.03 28.72
N PRO A 175 -7.23 0.55 29.30
CA PRO A 175 -6.02 -0.22 29.51
C PRO A 175 -6.43 -1.42 30.35
N VAL A 176 -6.43 -2.59 29.74
CA VAL A 176 -6.66 -3.85 30.44
C VAL A 176 -5.69 -3.82 31.62
N PRO A 177 -6.16 -4.01 32.87
CA PRO A 177 -5.23 -4.08 34.00
C PRO A 177 -4.15 -5.07 33.61
N ILE A 178 -2.88 -4.68 33.76
CA ILE A 178 -1.73 -5.56 33.57
C ILE A 178 -1.82 -6.61 34.67
N VAL A 179 -2.71 -7.58 34.49
CA VAL A 179 -2.57 -8.88 35.10
C VAL A 179 -1.28 -9.40 34.48
N LYS A 180 -0.26 -9.65 35.29
CA LYS A 180 0.86 -10.48 34.87
C LYS A 180 0.25 -11.82 34.44
N ILE A 181 -0.07 -11.97 33.17
CA ILE A 181 -0.52 -13.24 32.62
C ILE A 181 0.76 -14.07 32.59
N THR A 182 0.92 -14.96 33.57
CA THR A 182 2.04 -15.88 33.62
C THR A 182 1.85 -16.93 32.52
N PRO A 183 2.58 -16.90 31.39
CA PRO A 183 2.54 -17.92 30.37
C PRO A 183 2.71 -19.34 30.91
N LYS A 184 1.59 -20.09 30.92
CA LYS A 184 1.59 -21.53 31.14
C LYS A 184 2.06 -22.25 29.88
N LEU A 185 2.89 -23.27 30.05
CA LEU A 185 3.35 -24.13 28.96
C LEU A 185 2.20 -25.06 28.55
N THR A 186 1.78 -24.99 27.29
CA THR A 186 0.78 -25.89 26.71
C THR A 186 1.47 -26.90 25.79
N VAL A 187 1.27 -28.20 26.03
CA VAL A 187 1.78 -29.27 25.18
C VAL A 187 0.60 -30.02 24.56
N ASN A 188 0.43 -29.91 23.24
CA ASN A 188 -0.66 -30.56 22.53
C ASN A 188 -0.17 -31.80 21.79
N LEU A 189 -0.57 -32.98 22.26
CA LEU A 189 -0.21 -34.27 21.70
C LEU A 189 -1.00 -34.61 20.43
N ASN A 190 -2.18 -34.01 20.23
CA ASN A 190 -3.02 -34.20 19.04
C ASN A 190 -2.48 -33.44 17.80
N GLU A 191 -1.82 -32.31 18.03
CA GLU A 191 -1.26 -31.47 16.97
C GLU A 191 0.27 -31.48 16.93
N LYS A 192 0.91 -32.15 17.91
CA LYS A 192 2.37 -32.19 18.11
C LYS A 192 3.00 -30.82 18.30
N THR A 193 2.28 -29.92 18.95
CA THR A 193 2.69 -28.53 19.12
C THR A 193 3.07 -28.25 20.57
N LEU A 194 4.10 -27.43 20.74
CA LEU A 194 4.37 -26.70 21.97
C LEU A 194 3.85 -25.28 21.81
N GLY A 195 3.12 -24.80 22.80
CA GLY A 195 2.57 -23.46 22.81
C GLY A 195 2.74 -22.79 24.16
N ASN A 196 2.40 -21.51 24.17
CA ASN A 196 2.30 -20.71 25.35
C ASN A 196 0.82 -20.29 25.50
N GLY A 197 0.20 -20.48 26.66
CA GLY A 197 -1.20 -20.11 26.91
C GLY A 197 -1.54 -18.62 26.76
N VAL A 198 -0.54 -17.76 26.45
CA VAL A 198 -0.68 -16.31 26.29
C VAL A 198 -0.39 -15.84 24.87
N ASN A 199 0.47 -16.54 24.14
CA ASN A 199 0.82 -16.22 22.76
C ASN A 199 0.28 -17.31 21.85
N ASP A 200 -0.38 -16.95 20.75
CA ASP A 200 -0.83 -17.89 19.70
C ASP A 200 0.34 -18.50 18.89
N VAL A 201 1.55 -18.49 19.46
CA VAL A 201 2.76 -19.05 18.89
C VAL A 201 2.81 -20.53 19.27
N THR A 202 2.63 -21.38 18.26
CA THR A 202 2.74 -22.84 18.39
C THR A 202 3.86 -23.36 17.51
N VAL A 203 4.73 -24.18 18.08
CA VAL A 203 5.90 -24.76 17.39
C VAL A 203 5.74 -26.27 17.31
N GLN A 204 5.85 -26.82 16.11
CA GLN A 204 5.76 -28.26 15.89
C GLN A 204 7.10 -28.94 16.21
N LEU A 205 7.06 -29.98 17.04
CA LEU A 205 8.23 -30.79 17.38
C LEU A 205 8.22 -32.14 16.67
N GLN A 206 9.42 -32.70 16.47
CA GLN A 206 9.56 -34.10 16.05
C GLN A 206 9.11 -35.05 17.16
N ASN A 207 8.63 -36.24 16.77
CA ASN A 207 8.05 -37.22 17.71
C ASN A 207 8.96 -37.57 18.89
N LYS A 208 10.28 -37.72 18.66
CA LYS A 208 11.24 -38.11 19.70
C LYS A 208 11.47 -36.98 20.72
N PRO A 209 11.82 -35.74 20.32
CA PRO A 209 11.86 -34.58 21.22
C PRO A 209 10.57 -34.35 21.98
N LEU A 210 9.41 -34.45 21.32
CA LEU A 210 8.12 -34.23 21.97
C LEU A 210 7.84 -35.26 23.07
N CYS A 211 7.98 -36.57 22.77
CA CYS A 211 7.81 -37.65 23.76
C CYS A 211 8.79 -37.53 24.93
N PHE A 212 10.03 -37.12 24.65
CA PHE A 212 11.05 -37.00 25.68
C PHE A 212 10.77 -35.81 26.60
N TYR A 213 10.39 -34.66 26.03
CA TYR A 213 10.14 -33.46 26.79
C TYR A 213 8.90 -33.59 27.69
N THR A 214 7.80 -34.15 27.19
CA THR A 214 6.59 -34.39 27.98
C THR A 214 6.88 -35.32 29.16
N ALA A 215 7.60 -36.41 28.93
CA ALA A 215 8.04 -37.33 29.98
C ALA A 215 8.97 -36.66 30.99
N LEU A 216 9.86 -35.80 30.53
CA LEU A 216 10.77 -35.04 31.38
C LEU A 216 9.99 -34.06 32.27
N LEU A 217 8.92 -33.43 31.77
CA LEU A 217 8.04 -32.57 32.57
C LEU A 217 7.35 -33.36 33.68
N HIS A 218 6.72 -34.50 33.36
CA HIS A 218 6.10 -35.37 34.38
C HIS A 218 7.12 -35.85 35.42
N TYR A 219 8.30 -36.29 34.96
CA TYR A 219 9.35 -36.77 35.83
C TYR A 219 9.87 -35.70 36.80
N CYS A 220 10.04 -34.46 36.33
CA CYS A 220 10.49 -33.35 37.17
C CYS A 220 9.40 -32.85 38.15
N ILE A 221 8.12 -33.06 37.82
CA ILE A 221 7.01 -32.79 38.76
C ILE A 221 6.99 -33.83 39.88
N GLU A 222 7.17 -35.10 39.55
CA GLU A 222 7.18 -36.20 40.53
C GLU A 222 8.47 -36.20 41.38
N ASN A 223 9.59 -35.76 40.80
CA ASN A 223 10.91 -35.75 41.44
C ASN A 223 11.60 -34.37 41.32
N PRO A 224 11.18 -33.35 42.10
CA PRO A 224 11.66 -31.98 41.97
C PRO A 224 13.15 -31.75 42.31
N ASN A 225 13.77 -32.69 43.03
CA ASN A 225 15.20 -32.62 43.42
C ASN A 225 16.08 -33.60 42.62
N ALA A 226 15.57 -34.20 41.53
CA ALA A 226 16.33 -35.16 40.74
C ALA A 226 17.46 -34.48 39.96
N VAL A 227 18.67 -35.05 40.04
CA VAL A 227 19.83 -34.60 39.27
C VAL A 227 20.03 -35.54 38.10
N LEU A 228 19.59 -35.12 36.92
CA LEU A 228 19.76 -35.87 35.67
C LEU A 228 21.05 -35.46 34.96
N LEU A 229 22.02 -36.36 34.83
CA LEU A 229 23.37 -36.07 34.31
C LEU A 229 23.53 -36.57 32.87
N HIS A 230 24.27 -35.84 32.03
CA HIS A 230 24.41 -36.16 30.60
C HIS A 230 25.26 -37.43 30.32
N HIS A 231 26.14 -37.82 31.24
CA HIS A 231 26.99 -39.02 31.08
C HIS A 231 26.37 -40.29 31.66
N LYS A 232 25.23 -40.19 32.34
CA LYS A 232 24.54 -41.33 32.94
C LYS A 232 23.34 -41.68 32.06
N ASP A 233 23.05 -42.97 31.93
CA ASP A 233 21.85 -43.41 31.26
C ASP A 233 20.60 -42.80 31.91
N ILE A 234 19.61 -42.51 31.08
CA ILE A 234 18.34 -41.93 31.51
C ILE A 234 17.67 -42.90 32.50
N PRO A 235 17.16 -42.42 33.66
CA PRO A 235 16.47 -43.27 34.61
C PRO A 235 15.34 -44.08 33.96
N PRO A 236 15.17 -45.36 34.35
CA PRO A 236 14.18 -46.24 33.74
C PRO A 236 12.75 -45.69 33.87
N GLU A 237 12.46 -44.98 34.96
CA GLU A 237 11.20 -44.28 35.20
C GLU A 237 10.87 -43.25 34.11
N LEU A 238 11.83 -42.41 33.74
CA LEU A 238 11.67 -41.42 32.67
C LEU A 238 11.50 -42.11 31.31
N THR A 239 12.27 -43.18 31.04
CA THR A 239 12.12 -43.94 29.80
C THR A 239 10.76 -44.61 29.66
N ASN A 240 10.16 -45.03 30.77
CA ASN A 240 8.82 -45.61 30.82
C ASN A 240 7.74 -44.54 30.58
N LEU A 241 7.88 -43.35 31.15
CA LEU A 241 6.98 -42.21 30.88
C LEU A 241 7.03 -41.77 29.41
N ALA A 242 8.23 -41.61 28.85
CA ALA A 242 8.40 -41.33 27.42
C ALA A 242 7.84 -42.47 26.56
N SER A 243 7.93 -43.69 27.11
CA SER A 243 7.33 -44.93 26.63
C SER A 243 5.84 -44.80 26.35
N LYS A 244 5.14 -44.41 27.43
CA LYS A 244 3.70 -44.23 27.49
C LYS A 244 3.23 -43.13 26.54
N VAL A 245 3.90 -41.97 26.52
CA VAL A 245 3.56 -40.87 25.60
C VAL A 245 3.75 -41.29 24.14
N PHE A 246 4.79 -42.08 23.84
CA PHE A 246 4.98 -42.59 22.48
C PHE A 246 3.84 -43.52 22.04
N THR A 247 3.38 -44.41 22.93
CA THR A 247 2.21 -45.26 22.66
C THR A 247 0.96 -44.41 22.41
N ARG A 248 0.77 -43.34 23.19
CA ARG A 248 -0.32 -42.39 22.96
C ARG A 248 -0.25 -41.70 21.59
N LEU A 249 0.94 -41.27 21.16
CA LEU A 249 1.13 -40.73 19.81
C LEU A 249 0.88 -41.79 18.71
N MET A 250 1.19 -43.07 18.97
CA MET A 250 0.87 -44.15 18.02
C MET A 250 -0.66 -44.32 17.90
N GLU A 251 -1.40 -44.29 19.01
CA GLU A 251 -2.86 -44.36 19.03
C GLU A 251 -3.52 -43.20 18.27
N LEU A 252 -2.97 -41.98 18.43
CA LEU A 252 -3.40 -40.78 17.71
C LEU A 252 -3.03 -40.79 16.21
N GLY A 253 -2.38 -41.85 15.71
CA GLY A 253 -2.03 -42.01 14.30
C GLY A 253 -0.81 -41.20 13.84
N HIS A 254 -0.07 -40.62 14.78
CA HIS A 254 1.03 -39.69 14.51
C HIS A 254 2.35 -40.34 14.13
N THR A 255 2.49 -41.64 14.33
CA THR A 255 3.67 -42.42 13.95
C THR A 255 3.30 -43.89 13.78
N LYS A 256 4.01 -44.58 12.89
CA LYS A 256 3.97 -46.05 12.71
C LYS A 256 5.36 -46.69 12.86
N ARG A 257 6.35 -45.90 13.28
CA ARG A 257 7.76 -46.29 13.34
C ARG A 257 8.08 -47.05 14.64
N LYS A 258 9.19 -47.80 14.63
CA LYS A 258 9.73 -48.47 15.82
C LYS A 258 9.99 -47.46 16.95
N ARG A 259 9.76 -47.88 18.20
CA ARG A 259 10.02 -47.11 19.43
C ARG A 259 11.41 -46.47 19.35
N PRO A 260 11.51 -45.14 19.48
CA PRO A 260 12.80 -44.45 19.45
C PRO A 260 13.63 -44.81 20.68
N ASP A 261 14.93 -44.94 20.50
CA ASP A 261 15.88 -44.99 21.62
C ASP A 261 16.10 -43.56 22.14
N PHE A 262 15.73 -43.31 23.40
CA PHE A 262 15.82 -41.99 24.03
C PHE A 262 17.23 -41.69 24.56
N ASN A 263 18.08 -42.70 24.80
CA ASN A 263 19.45 -42.50 25.26
C ASN A 263 20.37 -42.06 24.09
N ALA A 264 20.10 -42.55 22.87
CA ALA A 264 20.87 -42.16 21.69
C ALA A 264 20.67 -40.67 21.35
N ASN A 265 21.74 -39.92 21.13
CA ASN A 265 21.69 -38.50 20.70
C ASN A 265 20.85 -37.59 21.63
N LEU A 266 20.95 -37.78 22.95
CA LEU A 266 20.25 -36.95 23.95
C LEU A 266 20.56 -35.46 23.78
N ASP A 267 21.82 -35.09 23.56
CA ASP A 267 22.25 -33.69 23.37
C ASP A 267 21.54 -33.01 22.19
N LYS A 268 21.35 -33.75 21.09
CA LYS A 268 20.62 -33.25 19.92
C LYS A 268 19.14 -33.06 20.24
N THR A 269 18.54 -34.02 20.94
CA THR A 269 17.13 -33.99 21.36
C THR A 269 16.86 -32.79 22.28
N LEU A 270 17.72 -32.55 23.27
CA LEU A 270 17.64 -31.38 24.16
C LEU A 270 17.86 -30.06 23.42
N SER A 271 18.71 -30.04 22.39
CA SER A 271 18.95 -28.84 21.59
C SER A 271 17.74 -28.45 20.74
N GLU A 272 17.04 -29.44 20.16
CA GLU A 272 15.79 -29.22 19.40
C GLU A 272 14.67 -28.71 20.32
N ILE A 273 14.55 -29.24 21.55
CA ILE A 273 13.60 -28.76 22.56
C ILE A 273 13.89 -27.30 22.94
N ARG A 274 15.17 -26.98 23.21
CA ARG A 274 15.58 -25.61 23.56
C ARG A 274 15.24 -24.60 22.46
N ALA A 275 15.50 -24.96 21.20
CA ALA A 275 15.16 -24.11 20.06
C ALA A 275 13.66 -23.86 19.94
N ALA A 276 12.83 -24.89 20.14
CA ALA A 276 11.37 -24.71 20.14
C ALA A 276 10.89 -23.84 21.31
N LEU A 277 11.48 -23.98 22.50
CA LEU A 277 11.16 -23.13 23.65
C LEU A 277 11.63 -21.68 23.46
N ASP A 278 12.75 -21.46 22.77
CA ASP A 278 13.23 -20.11 22.42
C ASP A 278 12.23 -19.37 21.53
N GLU A 279 11.56 -20.09 20.62
CA GLU A 279 10.54 -19.56 19.72
C GLU A 279 9.18 -19.38 20.43
N VAL A 280 8.74 -20.34 21.24
CA VAL A 280 7.46 -20.29 21.99
C VAL A 280 7.47 -19.18 23.05
N PHE A 281 8.59 -18.96 23.73
CA PHE A 281 8.74 -17.92 24.76
C PHE A 281 9.43 -16.65 24.26
N ALA A 282 9.44 -16.39 22.95
CA ALA A 282 9.92 -15.14 22.39
C ALA A 282 9.15 -13.96 23.01
N GLY A 283 9.84 -13.17 23.85
CA GLY A 283 9.26 -12.05 24.60
C GLY A 283 9.03 -12.29 26.11
N PHE A 284 9.18 -13.52 26.61
CA PHE A 284 8.96 -13.88 28.02
C PHE A 284 10.21 -14.55 28.64
N SER A 285 11.29 -13.78 28.79
CA SER A 285 12.59 -14.31 29.22
C SER A 285 12.63 -14.80 30.67
N GLU A 286 11.83 -14.24 31.57
CA GLU A 286 11.83 -14.62 32.99
C GLU A 286 11.18 -16.00 33.19
N GLU A 287 10.03 -16.24 32.56
CA GLU A 287 9.27 -17.48 32.73
C GLU A 287 9.84 -18.65 31.94
N LYS A 288 10.51 -18.34 30.82
CA LYS A 288 11.34 -19.30 30.08
C LYS A 288 12.29 -20.07 30.99
N THR A 289 12.91 -19.42 31.97
CA THR A 289 13.89 -20.08 32.85
C THR A 289 13.33 -21.28 33.60
N ARG A 290 12.01 -21.33 33.84
CA ARG A 290 11.33 -22.42 34.56
C ARG A 290 11.15 -23.68 33.71
N TYR A 291 10.91 -23.51 32.42
CA TYR A 291 10.63 -24.60 31.48
C TYR A 291 11.84 -24.99 30.62
N TYR A 292 12.98 -24.29 30.78
CA TYR A 292 14.14 -24.45 29.93
C TYR A 292 15.14 -25.47 30.48
N PRO A 293 15.42 -26.58 29.77
CA PRO A 293 16.45 -27.54 30.18
C PRO A 293 17.85 -26.89 30.16
N PRO A 294 18.57 -26.83 31.29
CA PRO A 294 19.87 -26.18 31.36
C PRO A 294 20.87 -26.79 30.37
N ARG A 295 21.73 -25.93 29.79
CA ARG A 295 22.78 -26.34 28.86
C ARG A 295 24.01 -26.78 29.64
N ALA A 296 24.64 -27.87 29.19
CA ALA A 296 25.97 -28.24 29.65
C ALA A 296 26.97 -27.10 29.35
N GLN A 297 27.63 -26.55 30.38
CA GLN A 297 28.66 -25.52 30.24
C GLN A 297 30.05 -26.13 30.44
N GLY A 298 31.05 -25.64 29.69
CA GLY A 298 32.44 -26.11 29.77
C GLY A 298 32.89 -27.02 28.63
N GLU A 299 34.20 -27.21 28.49
CA GLU A 299 34.82 -28.06 27.46
C GLU A 299 35.19 -29.45 28.01
N GLY A 300 35.16 -30.47 27.15
CA GLY A 300 35.58 -31.83 27.51
C GLY A 300 34.68 -32.50 28.58
N SER A 301 35.28 -33.28 29.49
CA SER A 301 34.53 -34.09 30.47
C SER A 301 33.72 -33.26 31.48
N ARG A 302 34.06 -31.98 31.66
CA ARG A 302 33.39 -31.06 32.60
C ARG A 302 31.97 -30.70 32.17
N SER A 303 31.72 -30.64 30.86
CA SER A 303 30.38 -30.41 30.29
C SER A 303 29.35 -31.44 30.75
N LYS A 304 29.78 -32.69 30.94
CA LYS A 304 28.88 -33.81 31.24
C LYS A 304 28.43 -33.89 32.70
N GLN A 305 28.99 -33.07 33.59
CA GLN A 305 28.64 -33.02 35.01
C GLN A 305 27.43 -32.11 35.29
N HIS A 306 27.01 -31.33 34.32
CA HIS A 306 25.83 -30.47 34.46
C HIS A 306 24.55 -31.29 34.40
N SER A 307 23.59 -30.95 35.25
CA SER A 307 22.27 -31.54 35.17
C SER A 307 21.45 -30.92 34.05
N TYR A 308 20.57 -31.70 33.41
CA TYR A 308 19.54 -31.20 32.49
C TYR A 308 18.12 -31.23 33.09
N ALA A 309 17.99 -31.55 34.38
CA ALA A 309 16.70 -31.50 35.07
C ALA A 309 16.14 -30.08 35.08
N LEU A 310 14.82 -29.96 34.99
CA LEU A 310 14.14 -28.67 35.03
C LEU A 310 14.11 -28.15 36.48
N PRO A 311 14.24 -26.83 36.69
CA PRO A 311 14.07 -26.23 38.02
C PRO A 311 12.63 -26.44 38.51
N VAL A 312 12.42 -26.36 39.83
CA VAL A 312 11.15 -26.66 40.54
C VAL A 312 9.91 -26.30 39.71
N LEU A 313 9.19 -27.33 39.26
CA LEU A 313 7.96 -27.25 38.47
C LEU A 313 6.78 -27.78 39.28
N HIS A 314 5.63 -27.13 39.14
CA HIS A 314 4.37 -27.60 39.72
C HIS A 314 3.41 -28.06 38.62
N ALA A 315 2.54 -29.03 38.92
CA ALA A 315 1.54 -29.53 37.98
C ALA A 315 0.56 -28.44 37.49
N SER A 316 0.38 -27.36 38.25
CA SER A 316 -0.46 -26.20 37.90
C SER A 316 0.08 -25.35 36.74
N ASP A 317 1.37 -25.53 36.41
CA ASP A 317 2.15 -24.68 35.53
C ASP A 317 2.22 -25.22 34.10
N ILE A 318 1.69 -26.43 33.87
CA ILE A 318 1.71 -27.13 32.58
C ILE A 318 0.28 -27.59 32.24
N ASP A 319 -0.09 -27.46 30.97
CA ASP A 319 -1.32 -28.01 30.43
C ASP A 319 -1.00 -28.98 29.30
N ILE A 320 -1.38 -30.24 29.43
CA ILE A 320 -1.09 -31.29 28.45
C ILE A 320 -2.42 -31.72 27.81
N ILE A 321 -2.57 -31.38 26.53
CA ILE A 321 -3.77 -31.67 25.76
C ILE A 321 -3.54 -32.98 24.99
N GLY A 322 -4.43 -33.95 25.19
CA GLY A 322 -4.39 -35.24 24.48
C GLY A 322 -3.70 -36.39 25.22
N GLU A 323 -3.51 -36.28 26.54
CA GLU A 323 -3.18 -37.44 27.39
C GLU A 323 -4.21 -38.58 27.27
#